data_AF-A0A0F3RBT2-F1
#
_entry.id   AF-A0A0F3RBT2-F1
#
_cell.length_a   1.000
_cell.length_b   1.000
_cell.length_c   1.000
_cell.angle_alpha   90.00
_cell.angle_beta   90.00
_cell.angle_gamma   90.00
#
_symmetry.space_group_name_H-M   'P 1'
#
loop_
_entity.id
_entity.type
_entity.pdbx_description
1 polymer ?
#
loop_
_entity_poly.entity_id
_entity_poly.type
_entity_poly.pdbx_seq_one_letter_code
_entity_poly.pdbx_strand_id
1 'polypeptide(L)'
;MEDISSWKKKFAICVYSKKLLDKLEYLNTKVANPIDILRYARNQKRYLLCTYHGSQIRQSGDPYYSHPIEVTIMLAEFVAEEVPKLFTTIMLQAALLYV
;
A
#
# COMPACT_ATOMS: atom_id res chain seq x y z
N MET A 1 -12.45 -9.67 -19.05
CA MET A 1 -11.22 -9.75 -18.25
C MET A 1 -10.56 -8.38 -18.35
N GLU A 2 -10.64 -7.54 -17.31
CA GLU A 2 -10.06 -6.19 -17.37
C GLU A 2 -8.55 -6.27 -17.58
N ASP A 3 -8.08 -5.53 -18.57
CA ASP A 3 -6.70 -5.50 -19.06
C ASP A 3 -5.70 -5.21 -17.93
N ILE A 4 -4.64 -6.03 -17.90
CA ILE A 4 -3.46 -5.92 -17.02
C ILE A 4 -2.76 -4.55 -17.20
N SER A 5 -2.99 -3.84 -18.30
CA SER A 5 -2.45 -2.49 -18.47
C SER A 5 -3.23 -1.40 -17.70
N SER A 6 -4.54 -1.61 -17.49
CA SER A 6 -5.44 -0.55 -16.99
C SER A 6 -5.33 -0.32 -15.48
N TRP A 7 -4.95 -1.34 -14.72
CA TRP A 7 -4.89 -1.26 -13.26
C TRP A 7 -3.69 -0.46 -12.79
N LYS A 8 -2.51 -0.61 -13.43
CA LYS A 8 -1.36 0.27 -13.14
C LYS A 8 -1.73 1.72 -13.38
N LYS A 9 -2.44 2.03 -14.48
CA LYS A 9 -2.93 3.39 -14.77
C LYS A 9 -3.89 3.91 -13.69
N LYS A 10 -4.92 3.15 -13.29
CA LYS A 10 -5.89 3.60 -12.26
C LYS A 10 -5.27 3.71 -10.87
N PHE A 11 -4.36 2.80 -10.50
CA PHE A 11 -3.66 2.84 -9.21
C PHE A 11 -2.61 3.96 -9.17
N ALA A 12 -1.99 4.27 -10.32
CA ALA A 12 -1.06 5.39 -10.48
C ALA A 12 -1.72 6.78 -10.44
N ILE A 13 -3.05 6.88 -10.49
CA ILE A 13 -3.75 8.17 -10.32
C ILE A 13 -3.66 8.67 -8.88
N CYS A 14 -3.49 7.78 -7.90
CA CYS A 14 -3.34 8.18 -6.49
C CYS A 14 -1.86 8.33 -6.10
N VAL A 15 -1.46 9.55 -5.74
CA VAL A 15 -0.09 9.87 -5.30
C VAL A 15 0.33 9.02 -4.10
N TYR A 16 -0.55 8.80 -3.13
CA TYR A 16 -0.26 7.99 -1.95
C TYR A 16 -0.08 6.50 -2.28
N SER A 17 -0.94 5.96 -3.14
CA SER A 17 -0.82 4.58 -3.60
C SER A 17 0.47 4.33 -4.36
N LYS A 18 0.88 5.28 -5.20
CA LYS A 18 2.18 5.23 -5.89
C LYS A 18 3.34 5.26 -4.88
N LYS A 19 3.31 6.21 -3.93
CA LYS A 19 4.32 6.33 -2.87
C LYS A 19 4.52 5.00 -2.11
N LEU A 20 3.43 4.33 -1.77
CA LEU A 20 3.47 3.01 -1.12
C LEU A 20 4.10 1.94 -2.00
N LEU A 21 3.69 1.84 -3.27
CA LEU A 21 4.24 0.83 -4.18
C LEU A 21 5.73 1.05 -4.44
N ASP A 22 6.14 2.28 -4.73
CA ASP A 22 7.55 2.64 -4.96
C ASP A 22 8.40 2.27 -3.73
N LYS A 23 7.88 2.51 -2.51
CA LYS A 23 8.55 2.14 -1.27
C LYS A 23 8.65 0.63 -1.09
N LEU A 24 7.57 -0.12 -1.32
CA LEU A 24 7.58 -1.58 -1.20
C LEU A 24 8.50 -2.23 -2.24
N GLU A 25 8.54 -1.71 -3.46
CA GLU A 25 9.49 -2.14 -4.50
C GLU A 25 10.93 -1.91 -4.05
N TYR A 26 11.24 -0.74 -3.47
CA TYR A 26 12.55 -0.47 -2.90
C TYR A 26 12.91 -1.44 -1.76
N LEU A 27 12.01 -1.64 -0.78
CA LEU A 27 12.26 -2.52 0.37
C LEU A 27 12.42 -3.99 -0.03
N ASN A 28 11.69 -4.44 -1.06
CA ASN A 28 11.87 -5.76 -1.66
C ASN A 28 13.31 -6.02 -2.14
N THR A 29 14.07 -4.98 -2.50
CA THR A 29 15.49 -5.13 -2.87
C THR A 29 16.42 -5.31 -1.67
N LYS A 30 15.93 -5.08 -0.45
CA LYS A 30 16.70 -5.07 0.80
C LYS A 30 16.43 -6.28 1.69
N VAL A 31 15.25 -6.88 1.60
CA VAL A 31 14.85 -8.01 2.43
C VAL A 31 15.18 -9.36 1.79
N ALA A 32 15.46 -10.37 2.62
CA ALA A 32 15.71 -11.73 2.14
C ALA A 32 14.46 -12.40 1.53
N ASN A 33 13.27 -12.02 2.01
CA ASN A 33 11.99 -12.58 1.56
C ASN A 33 11.10 -11.45 1.01
N PRO A 34 11.23 -11.09 -0.28
CA PRO A 34 10.42 -10.04 -0.88
C PRO A 34 8.95 -10.47 -0.99
N ILE A 35 8.04 -9.50 -0.92
CA ILE A 35 6.61 -9.73 -1.11
C ILE A 35 6.22 -9.65 -2.60
N ASP A 36 5.17 -10.36 -2.99
CA ASP A 36 4.57 -10.22 -4.33
C ASP A 36 3.78 -8.90 -4.41
N ILE A 37 4.42 -7.87 -4.95
CA ILE A 37 3.86 -6.52 -5.14
C ILE A 37 2.63 -6.55 -6.05
N LEU A 38 2.60 -7.40 -7.08
CA LEU A 38 1.46 -7.50 -7.99
C LEU A 38 0.24 -8.05 -7.26
N ARG A 39 0.44 -9.10 -6.45
CA ARG A 39 -0.62 -9.66 -5.62
C ARG A 39 -1.06 -8.66 -4.54
N TYR A 40 -0.13 -7.97 -3.90
CA TYR A 40 -0.44 -6.90 -2.95
C TYR A 40 -1.34 -5.83 -3.59
N ALA A 41 -0.92 -5.25 -4.72
CA ALA A 41 -1.66 -4.20 -5.43
C ALA A 41 -3.04 -4.67 -5.91
N ARG A 42 -3.17 -5.92 -6.39
CA ARG A 42 -4.48 -6.49 -6.77
C ARG A 42 -5.43 -6.61 -5.58
N ASN A 43 -4.91 -7.03 -4.42
CA ASN A 43 -5.72 -7.08 -3.22
C ASN A 43 -6.17 -5.67 -2.83
N GLN A 44 -5.30 -4.67 -2.92
CA GLN A 44 -5.68 -3.27 -2.69
C GLN A 44 -6.77 -2.78 -3.65
N LYS A 45 -6.81 -3.25 -4.90
CA LYS A 45 -7.90 -2.90 -5.84
C LYS A 45 -9.27 -3.39 -5.35
N ARG A 46 -9.35 -4.50 -4.61
CA ARG A 46 -10.62 -4.95 -4.00
C ARG A 46 -11.07 -4.01 -2.88
N TYR A 47 -10.11 -3.43 -2.17
CA TYR A 47 -10.33 -2.52 -1.03
C TYR A 47 -10.29 -1.05 -1.38
N LEU A 48 -10.01 -0.73 -2.65
CA LEU A 48 -9.86 0.57 -3.30
C LEU A 48 -10.05 1.74 -2.33
N LEU A 49 -9.08 1.98 -1.44
CA LEU A 49 -9.22 2.95 -0.35
C LEU A 49 -9.57 4.34 -0.89
N CYS A 50 -9.05 4.69 -2.07
CA CYS A 50 -9.34 5.94 -2.74
C CYS A 50 -10.76 6.04 -3.30
N THR A 51 -11.50 4.94 -3.46
CA THR A 51 -12.93 4.99 -3.78
C THR A 51 -13.81 4.81 -2.55
N TYR A 52 -13.43 3.97 -1.59
CA TYR A 52 -14.19 3.80 -0.34
C TYR A 52 -14.13 5.04 0.56
N HIS A 53 -12.94 5.65 0.66
CA HIS A 53 -12.69 6.86 1.45
C HIS A 53 -12.41 8.09 0.57
N GLY A 54 -12.72 8.03 -0.73
CA GLY A 54 -12.37 9.09 -1.68
C GLY A 54 -12.98 10.46 -1.37
N SER A 55 -14.15 10.47 -0.74
CA SER A 55 -14.85 11.68 -0.28
C SER A 55 -14.57 12.02 1.19
N GLN A 56 -13.88 11.15 1.92
CA GLN A 56 -13.59 11.36 3.33
C GLN A 56 -12.32 12.18 3.49
N ILE A 57 -12.42 13.24 4.28
CA ILE A 57 -11.34 14.18 4.54
C ILE A 57 -11.06 14.20 6.04
N ARG A 58 -9.78 14.17 6.41
CA ARG A 58 -9.32 14.31 7.80
C ARG A 58 -9.52 15.76 8.25
N GLN A 59 -9.46 15.99 9.56
CA GLN A 59 -9.43 17.35 10.10
C GLN A 59 -8.27 18.20 9.54
N SER A 60 -7.18 17.56 9.11
CA SER A 60 -6.04 18.23 8.47
C SER A 60 -6.33 18.73 7.04
N GLY A 61 -7.45 18.33 6.43
CA GLY A 61 -7.74 18.59 5.01
C GLY A 61 -7.21 17.52 4.05
N ASP A 62 -6.44 16.54 4.54
CA ASP A 62 -5.94 15.44 3.72
C ASP A 62 -7.01 14.37 3.47
N PRO A 63 -6.93 13.61 2.38
CA PRO A 63 -7.79 12.45 2.18
C PRO A 63 -7.63 11.44 3.31
N TYR A 64 -8.73 10.86 3.82
CA TYR A 64 -8.70 9.94 4.96
C TYR A 64 -7.75 8.75 4.76
N TYR A 65 -7.72 8.20 3.55
CA TYR A 65 -6.85 7.08 3.16
C TYR A 65 -5.35 7.42 3.16
N SER A 66 -4.94 8.69 3.25
CA SER A 66 -3.51 9.04 3.34
C SER A 66 -2.87 8.46 4.59
N HIS A 67 -3.58 8.52 5.73
CA HIS A 67 -3.08 8.07 7.02
C HIS A 67 -2.73 6.59 7.08
N PRO A 68 -3.64 5.64 6.77
CA PRO A 68 -3.31 4.21 6.78
C PRO A 68 -2.20 3.85 5.78
N ILE A 69 -2.07 4.61 4.68
CA ILE A 69 -0.97 4.43 3.72
C ILE A 69 0.38 4.82 4.36
N GLU A 70 0.48 5.98 5.01
CA GLU A 70 1.70 6.39 5.72
C GLU A 70 2.03 5.42 6.86
N VAL A 71 1.03 4.95 7.62
CA VAL A 71 1.22 3.93 8.66
C VAL A 71 1.77 2.63 8.07
N THR A 72 1.24 2.20 6.93
CA THR A 72 1.74 1.00 6.24
C THR A 72 3.17 1.17 5.76
N ILE A 73 3.55 2.36 5.29
CA ILE A 73 4.93 2.68 4.91
C ILE A 73 5.85 2.58 6.11
N MET A 74 5.51 3.24 7.23
CA MET A 74 6.31 3.20 8.45
C MET A 74 6.47 1.76 8.97
N LEU A 75 5.39 0.98 8.97
CA LEU A 75 5.46 -0.42 9.35
C LEU A 75 6.34 -1.22 8.40
N ALA A 76 6.21 -1.02 7.09
CA ALA A 76 7.00 -1.71 6.08
C ALA A 76 8.49 -1.46 6.26
N GLU A 77 8.88 -0.21 6.52
CA GLU A 77 10.27 0.16 6.80
C GLU A 77 10.76 -0.53 8.08
N PHE A 78 10.02 -0.40 9.17
CA PHE A 78 10.38 -1.03 10.45
C PHE A 78 10.52 -2.55 10.34
N VAL A 79 9.54 -3.24 9.74
CA VAL A 79 9.61 -4.70 9.65
C VAL A 79 10.62 -5.17 8.60
N ALA A 80 10.96 -4.38 7.59
CA ALA A 80 12.03 -4.73 6.65
C ALA A 80 13.42 -4.69 7.32
N GLU A 81 13.62 -3.78 8.27
CA GLU A 81 14.90 -3.58 8.96
C GLU A 81 15.00 -4.42 10.24
N GLU A 82 14.06 -4.24 11.16
CA GLU A 82 14.16 -4.74 12.54
C GLU A 82 13.59 -6.15 12.70
N VAL A 83 12.53 -6.47 11.95
CA VAL A 83 11.82 -7.75 12.08
C VAL A 83 11.47 -8.37 10.71
N PRO A 84 12.46 -8.72 9.85
CA PRO A 84 12.22 -9.13 8.45
C PRO A 84 11.23 -10.28 8.26
N LYS A 85 11.10 -11.16 9.26
CA LYS A 85 10.09 -12.24 9.27
C LYS A 85 8.64 -11.74 9.23
N LEU A 86 8.38 -10.48 9.59
CA LEU A 86 7.07 -9.84 9.55
C LEU A 86 6.84 -9.03 8.28
N PHE A 87 7.85 -8.86 7.42
CA PHE A 87 7.71 -8.23 6.10
C PHE A 87 6.92 -9.16 5.15
N THR A 88 5.61 -9.21 5.37
CA THR A 88 4.69 -10.13 4.71
C THR A 88 3.49 -9.38 4.16
N THR A 89 2.91 -9.89 3.08
CA THR A 89 1.69 -9.33 2.49
C THR A 89 0.56 -9.18 3.51
N ILE A 90 0.39 -10.14 4.42
CA ILE A 90 -0.68 -10.13 5.43
C ILE A 90 -0.48 -9.00 6.43
N MET A 91 0.74 -8.82 6.95
CA MET A 91 1.06 -7.75 7.89
C MET A 91 0.81 -6.37 7.28
N LEU A 92 1.30 -6.16 6.06
CA LEU A 92 1.14 -4.89 5.35
C LEU A 92 -0.33 -4.61 4.99
N GLN A 93 -1.11 -5.65 4.67
CA GLN A 93 -2.55 -5.51 4.45
C GLN A 93 -3.31 -5.16 5.73
N ALA A 94 -2.96 -5.79 6.85
CA ALA A 94 -3.59 -5.49 8.13
C ALA A 94 -3.39 -4.02 8.52
N ALA A 95 -2.18 -3.49 8.31
CA ALA A 95 -1.88 -2.08 8.56
C ALA A 95 -2.66 -1.13 7.64
N LEU A 96 -2.78 -1.47 6.36
CA LEU A 96 -3.47 -0.62 5.39
C LEU A 96 -4.99 -0.61 5.57
N LEU A 97 -5.55 -1.69 6.08
CA LEU A 97 -6.99 -1.82 6.35
C LEU A 97 -7.37 -1.41 7.78
N TYR A 98 -6.40 -0.95 8.57
CA TYR A 98 -6.66 -0.37 9.88
C TYR A 98 -7.16 1.07 9.71
N VAL A 99 -8.49 1.23 9.63
CA VAL A 99 -9.19 2.50 9.36
C VAL A 99 -10.52 2.59 10.08
#